data_AF-V5HC74-F1
#
_entry.id   AF-V5HC74-F1
#
_cell.length_a   1.000
_cell.length_b   1.000
_cell.length_c   1.000
_cell.angle_alpha   90.00
_cell.angle_beta   90.00
_cell.angle_gamma   90.00
#
_symmetry.space_group_name_H-M   'P 1'
#
loop_
_entity.id
_entity.type
_entity.pdbx_description
1 polymer ?
#
loop_
_entity_poly.entity_id
_entity_poly.type
_entity_poly.pdbx_seq_one_letter_code
_entity_poly.pdbx_strand_id
1 'polypeptide(L)'
;MYIGCMYSTVAFGLVVGYLLGGFLLSRHENAFIGGSAPRGIFPGSARWIGAWWAGFVLCGIFLVLVAVPFFAFPKSLQREKQRLKREEEYLSGTKLVGLGQKVDVWKPSGAQQHSSTNELPDKQKYGRDIKDIPASMWRLLCNPIYMVTCLGSCMELAIVSGFVVFLPKYLETQFNIGKSQANVFTGGIAIPGACVGIFLGGYVLKKFQMRPKGVIQFVLFFNLLCMGLYTLLYFLGCDNIRMAGATLPYFNNSSELETFQVNLTADCNMGCRCSPNDIEPVCGRNGITYFSPCHAGCRSGAGHGLHLNYTSCACIVPNVTVSPEVTAVPLATSGPCPQPCLAFIPFMVLLVCHDFGCL
;
A
#
# COMPACT_ATOMS: atom_id res chain seq x y z
N MET A 1 21.96 1.03 -12.08
CA MET A 1 21.07 0.15 -12.88
C MET A 1 20.83 -1.19 -12.20
N TYR A 2 21.84 -2.01 -11.90
CA TYR A 2 21.65 -3.27 -11.14
C TYR A 2 20.87 -3.09 -9.83
N ILE A 3 21.29 -2.14 -8.99
CA ILE A 3 20.61 -1.81 -7.73
C ILE A 3 19.15 -1.36 -7.98
N GLY A 4 18.92 -0.53 -9.01
CA GLY A 4 17.57 -0.11 -9.39
C GLY A 4 16.69 -1.29 -9.83
N CYS A 5 17.22 -2.23 -10.61
CA CYS A 5 16.49 -3.45 -10.97
C CYS A 5 16.13 -4.31 -9.75
N MET A 6 17.04 -4.43 -8.78
CA MET A 6 16.75 -5.15 -7.52
C MET A 6 15.61 -4.47 -6.74
N TYR A 7 15.63 -3.14 -6.58
CA TYR A 7 14.54 -2.42 -5.91
C TYR A 7 13.21 -2.51 -6.67
N SER A 8 13.23 -2.43 -8.00
CA SER A 8 12.03 -2.62 -8.82
C SER A 8 11.44 -4.03 -8.66
N THR A 9 12.25 -5.08 -8.50
CA THR A 9 11.73 -6.44 -8.26
C THR A 9 11.03 -6.57 -6.91
N VAL A 10 11.51 -5.87 -5.87
CA VAL A 10 10.83 -5.83 -4.57
C VAL A 10 9.47 -5.12 -4.69
N ALA A 11 9.44 -3.98 -5.38
CA ALA A 11 8.21 -3.21 -5.61
C ALA A 11 7.19 -4.00 -6.46
N PHE A 12 7.65 -4.77 -7.45
CA PHE A 12 6.79 -5.67 -8.21
C PHE A 12 6.16 -6.77 -7.34
N GLY A 13 6.88 -7.27 -6.33
CA GLY A 13 6.32 -8.19 -5.34
C GLY A 13 5.13 -7.60 -4.60
N LEU A 14 5.16 -6.29 -4.29
CA LEU A 14 4.02 -5.58 -3.69
C LEU A 14 2.84 -5.52 -4.66
N VAL A 15 3.06 -5.18 -5.93
CA VAL A 15 1.99 -5.17 -6.97
C VAL A 15 1.26 -6.50 -7.00
N VAL A 16 2.01 -7.60 -7.12
CA VAL A 16 1.44 -8.95 -7.17
C VAL A 16 0.70 -9.28 -5.87
N GLY A 17 1.26 -8.90 -4.72
CA GLY A 17 0.63 -9.09 -3.41
C GLY A 17 -0.73 -8.40 -3.28
N TYR A 18 -0.83 -7.12 -3.66
CA TYR A 18 -2.09 -6.37 -3.63
C TYR A 18 -3.13 -6.90 -4.61
N LEU A 19 -2.71 -7.22 -5.84
CA LEU A 19 -3.61 -7.79 -6.84
C LEU A 19 -4.12 -9.17 -6.43
N LEU A 20 -3.24 -10.03 -5.91
CA LEU A 20 -3.63 -11.33 -5.37
C LEU A 20 -4.57 -11.15 -4.16
N GLY A 21 -4.26 -10.24 -3.24
CA GLY A 21 -5.13 -9.91 -2.11
C GLY A 21 -6.51 -9.42 -2.55
N GLY A 22 -6.57 -8.52 -3.53
CA GLY A 22 -7.82 -8.05 -4.13
C GLY A 22 -8.63 -9.19 -4.77
N PHE A 23 -7.96 -10.08 -5.50
CA PHE A 23 -8.58 -11.26 -6.10
C PHE A 23 -9.11 -12.24 -5.04
N LEU A 24 -8.33 -12.56 -4.02
CA LEU A 24 -8.73 -13.47 -2.94
C LEU A 24 -9.88 -12.88 -2.11
N LEU A 25 -9.92 -11.56 -1.90
CA LEU A 25 -11.04 -10.89 -1.25
C LEU A 25 -12.33 -10.88 -2.09
N SER A 26 -12.20 -10.98 -3.42
CA SER A 26 -13.36 -11.09 -4.32
C SER A 26 -14.03 -12.46 -4.29
N ARG A 27 -13.36 -13.48 -3.74
CA ARG A 27 -13.86 -14.85 -3.59
C ARG A 27 -14.21 -15.13 -2.14
N HIS A 28 -15.34 -15.80 -1.91
CA HIS A 28 -15.77 -16.19 -0.57
C HIS A 28 -14.79 -17.18 0.06
N GLU A 29 -14.61 -17.13 1.38
CA GLU A 29 -13.72 -18.04 2.14
C GLU A 29 -13.92 -19.53 1.84
N ASN A 30 -15.17 -19.96 1.64
CA ASN A 30 -15.54 -21.35 1.37
C ASN A 30 -15.45 -21.75 -0.11
N ALA A 31 -15.13 -20.82 -1.01
CA ALA A 31 -15.10 -21.09 -2.45
C ALA A 31 -14.11 -22.22 -2.82
N PHE A 32 -13.01 -22.35 -2.07
CA PHE A 32 -11.96 -23.33 -2.34
C PHE A 32 -12.17 -24.69 -1.64
N ILE A 33 -13.05 -24.78 -0.63
CA ILE A 33 -13.26 -25.99 0.17
C ILE A 33 -14.62 -26.64 -0.14
N GLY A 34 -15.68 -25.82 -0.33
CA GLY A 34 -17.07 -26.29 -0.45
C GLY A 34 -17.80 -25.83 -1.72
N GLY A 35 -17.11 -25.22 -2.67
CA GLY A 35 -17.63 -24.94 -4.03
C GLY A 35 -18.58 -23.74 -4.18
N SER A 36 -19.08 -23.13 -3.11
CA SER A 36 -19.85 -21.87 -3.18
C SER A 36 -20.06 -21.22 -1.81
N ALA A 37 -20.45 -19.93 -1.82
CA ALA A 37 -20.86 -19.23 -0.60
C ALA A 37 -22.15 -19.84 -0.04
N PRO A 38 -22.33 -19.91 1.29
CA PRO A 38 -23.59 -20.32 1.91
C PRO A 38 -24.78 -19.54 1.35
N ARG A 39 -25.95 -20.19 1.25
CA ARG A 39 -27.18 -19.57 0.74
C ARG A 39 -27.49 -18.28 1.52
N GLY A 40 -27.58 -17.16 0.81
CA GLY A 40 -27.88 -15.84 1.39
C GLY A 40 -26.66 -14.92 1.64
N ILE A 41 -25.42 -15.37 1.37
CA ILE A 41 -24.22 -14.52 1.49
C ILE A 41 -23.75 -14.12 0.09
N PHE A 42 -23.68 -12.81 -0.16
CA PHE A 42 -23.34 -12.23 -1.46
C PHE A 42 -22.22 -11.18 -1.36
N PRO A 43 -21.46 -10.94 -2.45
CA PRO A 43 -20.43 -9.91 -2.51
C PRO A 43 -21.01 -8.54 -2.12
N GLY A 44 -20.49 -7.94 -1.04
CA GLY A 44 -20.96 -6.65 -0.52
C GLY A 44 -21.90 -6.74 0.69
N SER A 45 -22.38 -7.94 1.06
CA SER A 45 -23.01 -8.14 2.37
C SER A 45 -21.99 -7.93 3.51
N ALA A 46 -22.43 -7.45 4.67
CA ALA A 46 -21.54 -7.27 5.84
C ALA A 46 -20.90 -8.59 6.31
N ARG A 47 -21.55 -9.71 6.00
CA ARG A 47 -21.10 -11.07 6.30
C ARG A 47 -20.17 -11.66 5.23
N TRP A 48 -19.89 -10.93 4.16
CA TRP A 48 -18.94 -11.37 3.14
C TRP A 48 -17.51 -11.34 3.68
N ILE A 49 -16.97 -12.53 3.93
CA ILE A 49 -15.56 -12.72 4.29
C ILE A 49 -14.85 -13.33 3.07
N GLY A 50 -13.89 -12.58 2.55
CA GLY A 50 -13.03 -13.04 1.46
C GLY A 50 -12.14 -14.20 1.88
N ALA A 51 -11.54 -14.90 0.92
CA ALA A 51 -10.62 -16.02 1.17
C ALA A 51 -9.27 -15.58 1.75
N TRP A 52 -9.30 -15.07 3.00
CA TRP A 52 -8.17 -14.50 3.72
C TRP A 52 -7.03 -15.52 3.94
N TRP A 53 -7.38 -16.78 4.18
CA TRP A 53 -6.41 -17.84 4.46
C TRP A 53 -5.65 -18.31 3.22
N ALA A 54 -6.26 -18.19 2.04
CA ALA A 54 -5.73 -18.74 0.78
C ALA A 54 -4.40 -18.07 0.38
N GLY A 55 -4.22 -16.80 0.74
CA GLY A 55 -2.98 -16.07 0.47
C GLY A 55 -1.78 -16.67 1.21
N PHE A 56 -1.95 -17.03 2.48
CA PHE A 56 -0.88 -17.65 3.28
C PHE A 56 -0.47 -19.02 2.71
N VAL A 57 -1.44 -19.82 2.28
CA VAL A 57 -1.18 -21.13 1.68
C VAL A 57 -0.45 -20.99 0.35
N LEU A 58 -0.92 -20.11 -0.53
CA LEU A 58 -0.31 -19.90 -1.86
C LEU A 58 1.10 -19.34 -1.74
N CYS A 59 1.30 -18.29 -0.93
CA CYS A 59 2.62 -17.71 -0.69
C CYS A 59 3.56 -18.71 0.01
N GLY A 60 3.04 -19.52 0.95
CA GLY A 60 3.81 -20.55 1.63
C GLY A 60 4.34 -21.62 0.67
N ILE A 61 3.49 -22.14 -0.24
CA ILE A 61 3.91 -23.10 -1.27
C ILE A 61 4.96 -22.47 -2.18
N PHE A 62 4.76 -21.23 -2.63
CA PHE A 62 5.72 -20.54 -3.48
C PHE A 62 7.08 -20.35 -2.80
N LEU A 63 7.10 -19.97 -1.52
CA LEU A 63 8.34 -19.85 -0.74
C LEU A 63 9.08 -21.18 -0.61
N VAL A 64 8.36 -22.29 -0.40
CA VAL A 64 8.97 -23.63 -0.36
C VAL A 64 9.56 -24.01 -1.73
N LEU A 65 8.85 -23.73 -2.83
CA LEU A 65 9.34 -23.98 -4.18
C LEU A 65 10.60 -23.18 -4.50
N VAL A 66 10.67 -21.92 -4.04
CA VAL A 66 11.87 -21.08 -4.19
C VAL A 66 13.00 -21.56 -3.27
N ALA A 67 12.71 -22.09 -2.07
CA ALA A 67 13.75 -22.58 -1.17
C ALA A 67 14.56 -23.75 -1.77
N VAL A 68 13.92 -24.64 -2.56
CA VAL A 68 14.58 -25.81 -3.18
C VAL A 68 15.81 -25.44 -4.04
N PRO A 69 15.73 -24.54 -5.04
CA PRO A 69 16.91 -24.13 -5.80
C PRO A 69 17.91 -23.33 -4.96
N PHE A 70 17.48 -22.62 -3.91
CA PHE A 70 18.41 -21.98 -2.98
C PHE A 70 19.29 -22.99 -2.22
N PHE A 71 18.79 -24.19 -1.92
CA PHE A 71 19.61 -25.27 -1.35
C PHE A 71 20.64 -25.84 -2.34
N ALA A 72 20.44 -25.66 -3.65
CA ALA A 72 21.40 -26.08 -4.67
C ALA A 72 22.59 -25.10 -4.82
N PHE A 73 22.57 -23.93 -4.18
CA PHE A 73 23.70 -23.00 -4.21
C PHE A 73 24.90 -23.55 -3.43
N PRO A 74 26.13 -23.47 -4.00
CA PRO A 74 27.32 -23.93 -3.31
C PRO A 74 27.58 -23.08 -2.07
N LYS A 75 27.86 -23.75 -0.94
CA LYS A 75 28.13 -23.13 0.38
C LYS A 75 29.26 -22.09 0.39
N SER A 76 30.11 -22.08 -0.63
CA SER A 76 31.10 -21.03 -0.83
C SER A 76 31.26 -20.74 -2.32
N LEU A 77 31.19 -19.47 -2.70
CA LEU A 77 31.63 -19.01 -4.01
C LEU A 77 33.14 -19.24 -4.11
N GLN A 78 33.55 -20.35 -4.74
CA GLN A 78 34.97 -20.69 -4.91
C GLN A 78 35.76 -19.57 -5.60
N ARG A 79 35.09 -18.80 -6.46
CA ARG A 79 35.65 -17.64 -7.16
C ARG A 79 36.02 -16.49 -6.21
N GLU A 80 35.19 -16.21 -5.20
CA GLU A 80 35.47 -15.20 -4.17
C GLU A 80 36.64 -15.65 -3.29
N LYS A 81 36.63 -16.93 -2.88
CA LYS A 81 37.71 -17.52 -2.08
C LYS A 81 39.04 -17.52 -2.84
N GLN A 82 39.04 -17.81 -4.14
CA GLN A 82 40.22 -17.73 -5.00
C GLN A 82 40.68 -16.28 -5.23
N ARG A 83 39.75 -15.33 -5.36
CA ARG A 83 40.08 -13.90 -5.47
C ARG A 83 40.74 -13.37 -4.19
N LEU A 84 40.17 -13.67 -3.02
CA LEU A 84 40.73 -13.29 -1.73
C LEU A 84 42.11 -13.91 -1.51
N LYS A 85 42.28 -15.20 -1.87
CA LYS A 85 43.61 -15.86 -1.85
C LYS A 85 44.61 -15.19 -2.78
N ARG A 86 44.20 -14.85 -4.01
CA ARG A 86 45.06 -14.16 -5.00
C ARG A 86 45.45 -12.75 -4.52
N GLU A 87 44.53 -12.02 -3.90
CA GLU A 87 44.80 -10.72 -3.29
C GLU A 87 45.75 -10.84 -2.09
N GLU A 88 45.62 -11.89 -1.25
CA GLU A 88 46.56 -12.18 -0.15
C GLU A 88 47.96 -12.60 -0.63
N GLU A 89 48.06 -13.40 -1.69
CA GLU A 89 49.32 -13.81 -2.32
C GLU A 89 50.05 -12.61 -2.95
N TYR A 90 49.32 -11.73 -3.65
CA TYR A 90 49.88 -10.50 -4.22
C TYR A 90 50.41 -9.56 -3.13
N LEU A 91 49.66 -9.41 -2.03
CA LEU A 91 50.06 -8.57 -0.90
C LEU A 91 51.26 -9.15 -0.12
N SER A 92 51.36 -10.49 -0.02
CA SER A 92 52.47 -11.17 0.66
C SER A 92 53.74 -11.20 -0.19
N GLY A 93 53.63 -11.39 -1.51
CA GLY A 93 54.75 -11.30 -2.44
C GLY A 93 55.38 -9.89 -2.47
N THR A 94 54.57 -8.85 -2.37
CA THR A 94 55.05 -7.46 -2.31
C THR A 94 55.79 -7.17 -0.99
N LYS A 95 55.46 -7.85 0.12
CA LYS A 95 56.14 -7.71 1.41
C LYS A 95 57.49 -8.44 1.48
N LEU A 96 57.64 -9.56 0.77
CA LEU A 96 58.90 -10.32 0.73
C LEU A 96 59.95 -9.72 -0.20
N VAL A 97 59.54 -8.98 -1.24
CA VAL A 97 60.47 -8.27 -2.16
C VAL A 97 60.96 -6.93 -1.58
N GLY A 98 60.35 -6.44 -0.51
CA GLY A 98 60.70 -5.16 0.13
C GLY A 98 62.01 -5.11 0.92
N LEU A 99 62.77 -6.22 0.99
CA LEU A 99 64.06 -6.27 1.68
C LEU A 99 65.29 -6.29 0.74
N GLY A 100 65.08 -6.11 -0.57
CA GLY A 100 66.19 -5.92 -1.49
C GLY A 100 65.72 -5.82 -2.94
N GLN A 101 66.12 -4.74 -3.60
CA GLN A 101 66.13 -4.51 -5.05
C GLN A 101 64.93 -3.75 -5.64
N LYS A 102 65.22 -2.51 -6.09
CA LYS A 102 64.40 -1.73 -7.02
C LYS A 102 64.15 -2.57 -8.27
N VAL A 103 62.88 -2.84 -8.57
CA VAL A 103 62.45 -3.25 -9.91
C VAL A 103 61.43 -2.23 -10.39
N ASP A 104 61.82 -1.45 -11.38
CA ASP A 104 60.94 -0.55 -12.11
C ASP A 104 59.95 -1.41 -12.93
N VAL A 105 58.65 -1.32 -12.63
CA VAL A 105 57.60 -1.89 -13.48
C VAL A 105 56.67 -0.78 -13.95
N TRP A 106 56.59 -0.71 -15.27
CA TRP A 106 55.95 0.26 -16.14
C TRP A 106 54.48 0.59 -15.78
N LYS A 107 54.18 1.90 -15.67
CA LYS A 107 52.84 2.46 -15.52
C LYS A 107 52.30 2.79 -16.92
N PRO A 108 51.13 2.30 -17.35
CA PRO A 108 50.50 2.83 -18.55
C PRO A 108 49.98 4.25 -18.26
N SER A 109 50.42 5.18 -19.09
CA SER A 109 50.07 6.60 -19.05
C SER A 109 48.58 6.84 -19.19
N GLY A 110 48.02 7.73 -18.34
CA GLY A 110 46.75 8.39 -18.62
C GLY A 110 45.81 8.58 -17.42
N ALA A 111 46.23 9.33 -16.39
CA ALA A 111 45.33 10.18 -15.57
C ALA A 111 46.17 11.02 -14.60
N GLN A 112 46.14 12.33 -14.78
CA GLN A 112 46.88 13.33 -14.01
C GLN A 112 46.48 13.34 -12.53
N GLN A 113 47.51 13.49 -11.69
CA GLN A 113 47.44 13.79 -10.26
C GLN A 113 46.90 15.20 -10.03
N HIS A 114 46.06 15.36 -9.01
CA HIS A 114 46.08 16.57 -8.20
C HIS A 114 46.25 16.16 -6.74
N SER A 115 47.41 16.51 -6.19
CA SER A 115 47.84 16.23 -4.83
C SER A 115 47.06 17.07 -3.83
N SER A 116 46.61 16.45 -2.74
CA SER A 116 46.42 17.12 -1.46
C SER A 116 46.72 16.11 -0.36
N THR A 117 47.81 16.40 0.32
CA THR A 117 48.39 15.74 1.49
C THR A 117 47.37 15.70 2.62
N ASN A 118 47.12 14.51 3.16
CA ASN A 118 46.98 14.22 4.61
C ASN A 118 46.50 12.77 4.78
N GLU A 119 47.37 11.96 5.38
CA GLU A 119 47.05 10.77 6.18
C GLU A 119 46.07 9.77 5.52
N LEU A 120 46.59 8.81 4.75
CA LEU A 120 45.89 7.54 4.55
C LEU A 120 45.81 6.85 5.92
N PRO A 121 44.63 6.67 6.56
CA PRO A 121 44.56 5.76 7.67
C PRO A 121 44.82 4.37 7.09
N ASP A 122 45.79 3.72 7.73
CA ASP A 122 46.17 2.33 7.56
C ASP A 122 45.01 1.48 7.02
N LYS A 123 45.25 0.69 5.97
CA LYS A 123 44.30 -0.32 5.48
C LYS A 123 44.16 -1.38 6.58
N GLN A 124 43.42 -1.04 7.63
CA GLN A 124 43.12 -1.86 8.78
C GLN A 124 42.37 -3.06 8.22
N LYS A 125 42.94 -4.25 8.39
CA LYS A 125 42.41 -5.55 7.96
C LYS A 125 41.01 -5.75 8.53
N TYR A 126 40.00 -5.22 7.85
CA TYR A 126 38.60 -5.39 8.24
C TYR A 126 38.19 -6.84 7.95
N GLY A 127 37.57 -7.50 8.92
CA GLY A 127 36.84 -8.75 8.69
C GLY A 127 37.62 -10.06 8.84
N ARG A 128 38.76 -10.10 9.55
CA ARG A 128 39.37 -11.37 9.96
C ARG A 128 38.84 -11.90 11.30
N ASP A 129 38.46 -11.02 12.22
CA ASP A 129 37.96 -11.39 13.55
C ASP A 129 36.57 -10.81 13.81
N ILE A 130 35.62 -11.63 14.27
CA ILE A 130 34.25 -11.23 14.65
C ILE A 130 34.26 -10.16 15.76
N LYS A 131 35.36 -10.11 16.53
CA LYS A 131 35.59 -9.13 17.61
C LYS A 131 35.82 -7.71 17.11
N ASP A 132 36.18 -7.51 15.84
CA ASP A 132 36.37 -6.17 15.27
C ASP A 132 35.05 -5.56 14.76
N ILE A 133 34.00 -6.38 14.59
CA ILE A 133 32.67 -5.95 14.12
C ILE A 133 32.03 -4.90 15.06
N PRO A 134 31.98 -5.06 16.40
CA PRO A 134 31.35 -4.05 17.26
C PRO A 134 32.10 -2.71 17.27
N ALA A 135 33.43 -2.71 17.30
CA ALA A 135 34.22 -1.48 17.24
C ALA A 135 34.02 -0.75 15.89
N SER A 136 33.90 -1.53 14.83
CA SER A 136 33.62 -1.10 13.47
C SER A 136 32.22 -0.49 13.31
N MET A 137 31.19 -1.16 13.84
CA MET A 137 29.81 -0.66 13.86
C MET A 137 29.71 0.64 14.67
N TRP A 138 30.39 0.72 15.82
CA TRP A 138 30.42 1.94 16.62
C TRP A 138 31.05 3.12 15.86
N ARG A 139 32.15 2.90 15.15
CA ARG A 139 32.77 3.92 14.29
C ARG A 139 31.84 4.38 13.16
N LEU A 140 31.05 3.48 12.57
CA LEU A 140 30.02 3.85 11.58
C LEU A 140 28.91 4.69 12.21
N LEU A 141 28.44 4.31 13.40
CA LEU A 141 27.39 5.03 14.14
C LEU A 141 27.85 6.43 14.59
N CYS A 142 29.12 6.61 14.91
CA CYS A 142 29.67 7.93 15.22
C CYS A 142 29.91 8.81 13.98
N ASN A 143 29.76 8.29 12.76
CA ASN A 143 29.90 9.09 11.55
C ASN A 143 28.59 9.85 11.27
N PRO A 144 28.58 11.20 11.38
CA PRO A 144 27.36 11.99 11.24
C PRO A 144 26.73 11.88 9.84
N ILE A 145 27.54 11.71 8.79
CA ILE A 145 27.03 11.58 7.41
C ILE A 145 26.25 10.29 7.24
N TYR A 146 26.77 9.19 7.80
CA TYR A 146 26.12 7.89 7.77
C TYR A 146 24.80 7.92 8.55
N MET A 147 24.81 8.48 9.76
CA MET A 147 23.61 8.57 10.60
C MET A 147 22.51 9.42 9.96
N VAL A 148 22.84 10.57 9.36
CA VAL A 148 21.86 11.41 8.65
C VAL A 148 21.27 10.66 7.46
N THR A 149 22.09 9.92 6.71
CA THR A 149 21.61 9.11 5.57
C THR A 149 20.67 7.99 6.04
N CYS A 150 21.03 7.28 7.11
CA CYS A 150 20.18 6.24 7.69
C CYS A 150 18.86 6.80 8.23
N LEU A 151 18.88 7.94 8.92
CA LEU A 151 17.66 8.61 9.39
C LEU A 151 16.74 8.96 8.21
N GLY A 152 17.31 9.50 7.13
CA GLY A 152 16.56 9.79 5.90
C GLY A 152 15.90 8.54 5.32
N SER A 153 16.66 7.45 5.17
CA SER A 153 16.12 6.17 4.68
C SER A 153 15.04 5.59 5.61
N CYS A 154 15.18 5.73 6.93
CA CYS A 154 14.14 5.29 7.87
C CYS A 154 12.84 6.08 7.70
N MET A 155 12.92 7.40 7.49
CA MET A 155 11.74 8.24 7.27
C MET A 155 11.05 7.90 5.94
N GLU A 156 11.83 7.67 4.88
CA GLU A 156 11.32 7.22 3.59
C GLU A 156 10.57 5.89 3.70
N LEU A 157 11.19 4.89 4.35
CA LEU A 157 10.57 3.58 4.58
C LEU A 157 9.31 3.67 5.45
N ALA A 158 9.29 4.56 6.45
CA ALA A 158 8.12 4.80 7.27
C ALA A 158 6.95 5.34 6.44
N ILE A 159 7.20 6.33 5.58
CA ILE A 159 6.19 6.90 4.67
C ILE A 159 5.65 5.81 3.74
N VAL A 160 6.53 5.04 3.08
CA VAL A 160 6.12 3.96 2.17
C VAL A 160 5.29 2.91 2.91
N SER A 161 5.71 2.48 4.11
CA SER A 161 4.96 1.49 4.89
C SER A 161 3.58 1.99 5.31
N GLY A 162 3.46 3.26 5.71
CA GLY A 162 2.19 3.88 6.05
C GLY A 162 1.26 3.98 4.84
N PHE A 163 1.78 4.45 3.71
CA PHE A 163 1.00 4.58 2.48
C PHE A 163 0.47 3.22 2.00
N VAL A 164 1.33 2.21 1.96
CA VAL A 164 0.98 0.84 1.57
C VAL A 164 -0.17 0.31 2.45
N VAL A 165 -0.07 0.41 3.76
CA VAL A 165 -1.09 -0.15 4.68
C VAL A 165 -2.38 0.66 4.70
N PHE A 166 -2.28 1.99 4.73
CA PHE A 166 -3.45 2.85 4.96
C PHE A 166 -4.13 3.32 3.68
N LEU A 167 -3.47 3.32 2.53
CA LEU A 167 -4.08 3.80 1.28
C LEU A 167 -5.36 3.01 0.91
N PRO A 168 -5.38 1.66 0.91
CA PRO A 168 -6.61 0.94 0.59
C PRO A 168 -7.74 1.29 1.57
N LYS A 169 -7.41 1.44 2.85
CA LYS A 169 -8.38 1.82 3.89
C LYS A 169 -8.89 3.25 3.73
N TYR A 170 -8.01 4.15 3.30
CA TYR A 170 -8.38 5.51 2.95
C TYR A 170 -9.35 5.51 1.76
N LEU A 171 -9.06 4.73 0.71
CA LEU A 171 -9.96 4.60 -0.43
C LEU A 171 -11.32 4.00 -0.04
N GLU A 172 -11.33 2.95 0.78
CA GLU A 172 -12.57 2.35 1.31
C GLU A 172 -13.42 3.37 2.07
N THR A 173 -12.81 4.20 2.92
CA THR A 173 -13.54 5.10 3.82
C THR A 173 -13.93 6.42 3.16
N GLN A 174 -13.05 7.02 2.35
CA GLN A 174 -13.28 8.33 1.74
C GLN A 174 -14.03 8.26 0.41
N PHE A 175 -13.76 7.22 -0.40
CA PHE A 175 -14.39 7.06 -1.72
C PHE A 175 -15.50 6.00 -1.72
N ASN A 176 -15.78 5.38 -0.56
CA ASN A 176 -16.82 4.37 -0.38
C ASN A 176 -16.74 3.21 -1.39
N ILE A 177 -15.51 2.80 -1.74
CA ILE A 177 -15.29 1.67 -2.65
C ILE A 177 -15.16 0.36 -1.86
N GLY A 178 -15.47 -0.77 -2.52
CA GLY A 178 -15.36 -2.08 -1.89
C GLY A 178 -13.91 -2.47 -1.57
N LYS A 179 -13.72 -3.28 -0.51
CA LYS A 179 -12.40 -3.74 -0.04
C LYS A 179 -11.52 -4.37 -1.14
N SER A 180 -12.13 -5.20 -1.99
CA SER A 180 -11.44 -5.83 -3.12
C SER A 180 -11.01 -4.81 -4.18
N GLN A 181 -11.89 -3.87 -4.55
CA GLN A 181 -11.59 -2.83 -5.52
C GLN A 181 -10.50 -1.88 -5.02
N ALA A 182 -10.52 -1.52 -3.73
CA ALA A 182 -9.48 -0.68 -3.12
C ALA A 182 -8.09 -1.29 -3.25
N ASN A 183 -7.95 -2.58 -2.90
CA ASN A 183 -6.69 -3.29 -3.06
C ASN A 183 -6.24 -3.41 -4.52
N VAL A 184 -7.18 -3.61 -5.46
CA VAL A 184 -6.86 -3.65 -6.89
C VAL A 184 -6.39 -2.30 -7.40
N PHE A 185 -6.99 -1.18 -6.99
CA PHE A 185 -6.54 0.14 -7.41
C PHE A 185 -5.19 0.51 -6.80
N THR A 186 -4.98 0.27 -5.50
CA THR A 186 -3.66 0.46 -4.87
C THR A 186 -2.59 -0.40 -5.53
N GLY A 187 -2.87 -1.69 -5.77
CA GLY A 187 -1.93 -2.63 -6.40
C GLY A 187 -1.70 -2.38 -7.88
N GLY A 188 -2.72 -1.98 -8.62
CA GLY A 188 -2.69 -1.88 -10.08
C GLY A 188 -2.37 -0.49 -10.61
N ILE A 189 -2.54 0.56 -9.82
CA ILE A 189 -2.35 1.95 -10.25
C ILE A 189 -1.24 2.63 -9.45
N ALA A 190 -1.33 2.66 -8.12
CA ALA A 190 -0.38 3.38 -7.25
C ALA A 190 1.04 2.78 -7.28
N ILE A 191 1.15 1.49 -6.91
CA ILE A 191 2.45 0.81 -6.78
C ILE A 191 3.22 0.71 -8.11
N PRO A 192 2.57 0.43 -9.27
CA PRO A 192 3.26 0.45 -10.55
C PRO A 192 3.79 1.84 -10.91
N GLY A 193 3.09 2.92 -10.53
CA GLY A 193 3.57 4.29 -10.68
C GLY A 193 4.93 4.50 -10.00
N ALA A 194 5.04 4.07 -8.75
CA ALA A 194 6.30 4.07 -8.00
C ALA A 194 7.40 3.19 -8.65
N CYS A 195 7.04 2.02 -9.19
CA CYS A 195 8.01 1.15 -9.89
C CYS A 195 8.63 1.85 -11.12
N VAL A 196 7.80 2.55 -11.88
CA VAL A 196 8.23 3.31 -13.06
C VAL A 196 9.07 4.51 -12.63
N GLY A 197 8.70 5.21 -11.55
CA GLY A 197 9.48 6.30 -10.93
C GLY A 197 10.91 5.87 -10.60
N ILE A 198 11.08 4.80 -9.80
CA ILE A 198 12.38 4.26 -9.40
C ILE A 198 13.24 3.89 -10.62
N PHE A 199 12.64 3.22 -11.61
CA PHE A 199 13.35 2.81 -12.81
C PHE A 199 13.80 4.01 -13.65
N LEU A 200 12.92 4.99 -13.83
CA LEU A 200 13.21 6.20 -14.59
C LEU A 200 14.22 7.08 -13.88
N GLY A 201 14.11 7.26 -12.56
CA GLY A 201 15.08 7.99 -11.74
C GLY A 201 16.47 7.38 -11.85
N GLY A 202 16.56 6.04 -11.74
CA GLY A 202 17.81 5.30 -11.95
C GLY A 202 18.37 5.42 -13.37
N TYR A 203 17.51 5.49 -14.38
CA TYR A 203 17.89 5.69 -15.79
C TYR A 203 18.40 7.12 -16.04
N VAL A 204 17.70 8.13 -15.52
CA VAL A 204 18.08 9.55 -15.60
C VAL A 204 19.44 9.79 -14.95
N LEU A 205 19.68 9.24 -13.75
CA LEU A 205 20.98 9.31 -13.08
C LEU A 205 22.11 8.69 -13.92
N LYS A 206 21.83 7.55 -14.58
CA LYS A 206 22.81 6.87 -15.44
C LYS A 206 23.09 7.66 -16.73
N LYS A 207 22.05 8.22 -17.36
CA LYS A 207 22.15 8.89 -18.65
C LYS A 207 22.82 10.26 -18.54
N PHE A 208 22.44 11.04 -17.54
CA PHE A 208 22.91 12.42 -17.38
C PHE A 208 24.24 12.54 -16.62
N GLN A 209 24.75 11.44 -16.02
CA GLN A 209 26.00 11.42 -15.24
C GLN A 209 26.15 12.66 -14.35
N MET A 210 25.08 13.00 -13.64
CA MET A 210 25.00 14.25 -12.89
C MET A 210 26.05 14.27 -11.79
N ARG A 211 26.67 15.44 -11.58
CA ARG A 211 27.56 15.66 -10.43
C ARG A 211 26.76 15.49 -9.12
N PRO A 212 27.38 15.06 -8.00
CA PRO A 212 26.67 14.86 -6.74
C PRO A 212 25.84 16.07 -6.28
N LYS A 213 26.31 17.30 -6.54
CA LYS A 213 25.56 18.53 -6.26
C LYS A 213 24.25 18.64 -7.07
N GLY A 214 24.28 18.26 -8.34
CA GLY A 214 23.10 18.26 -9.21
C GLY A 214 22.10 17.18 -8.83
N VAL A 215 22.58 16.01 -8.40
CA VAL A 215 21.72 14.92 -7.88
C VAL A 215 20.94 15.37 -6.66
N ILE A 216 21.61 16.03 -5.70
CA ILE A 216 20.95 16.53 -4.49
C ILE A 216 19.91 17.60 -4.83
N GLN A 217 20.23 18.53 -5.74
CA GLN A 217 19.26 19.55 -6.19
C GLN A 217 18.03 18.93 -6.87
N PHE A 218 18.23 17.90 -7.70
CA PHE A 218 17.16 17.16 -8.35
C PHE A 218 16.25 16.46 -7.31
N VAL A 219 16.83 15.74 -6.36
CA VAL A 219 16.08 15.06 -5.29
C VAL A 219 15.30 16.05 -4.44
N LEU A 220 15.88 17.20 -4.08
CA LEU A 220 15.19 18.25 -3.33
C LEU A 220 14.01 18.84 -4.10
N PHE A 221 14.17 19.08 -5.40
CA PHE A 221 13.09 19.58 -6.25
C PHE A 221 11.91 18.61 -6.30
N PHE A 222 12.17 17.31 -6.54
CA PHE A 222 11.12 16.30 -6.58
C PHE A 222 10.43 16.10 -5.22
N ASN A 223 11.18 16.12 -4.12
CA ASN A 223 10.59 16.07 -2.77
C ASN A 223 9.66 17.27 -2.50
N LEU A 224 10.06 18.48 -2.88
CA LEU A 224 9.23 19.68 -2.71
C LEU A 224 7.96 19.60 -3.58
N LEU A 225 8.09 19.08 -4.80
CA LEU A 225 6.96 18.82 -5.69
C LEU A 225 6.00 17.77 -5.09
N CYS A 226 6.50 16.66 -4.54
CA CYS A 226 5.67 15.66 -3.88
C CYS A 226 4.88 16.25 -2.72
N MET A 227 5.53 17.03 -1.86
CA MET A 227 4.87 17.67 -0.72
C MET A 227 3.72 18.58 -1.18
N GLY A 228 3.90 19.29 -2.28
CA GLY A 228 2.84 20.08 -2.92
C GLY A 228 1.71 19.23 -3.52
N LEU A 229 2.02 18.09 -4.12
CA LEU A 229 1.00 17.15 -4.62
C LEU A 229 0.20 16.51 -3.47
N TYR A 230 0.87 16.21 -2.35
CA TYR A 230 0.23 15.61 -1.16
C TYR A 230 -0.77 16.55 -0.51
N THR A 231 -0.45 17.85 -0.43
CA THR A 231 -1.39 18.85 0.09
C THR A 231 -2.61 19.01 -0.80
N LEU A 232 -2.45 18.88 -2.13
CA LEU A 232 -3.57 18.88 -3.07
C LEU A 232 -4.49 17.68 -2.84
N LEU A 233 -3.94 16.48 -2.65
CA LEU A 233 -4.73 15.26 -2.40
C LEU A 233 -5.68 15.40 -1.20
N TYR A 234 -5.31 16.14 -0.16
CA TYR A 234 -6.16 16.36 1.02
C TYR A 234 -7.47 17.10 0.71
N PHE A 235 -7.48 17.96 -0.31
CA PHE A 235 -8.68 18.70 -0.71
C PHE A 235 -9.60 17.89 -1.65
N LEU A 236 -9.12 16.77 -2.20
CA LEU A 236 -9.92 15.88 -3.03
C LEU A 236 -10.54 14.77 -2.18
N GLY A 237 -11.79 15.00 -1.75
CA GLY A 237 -12.60 14.01 -1.05
C GLY A 237 -14.01 13.92 -1.63
N CYS A 238 -14.74 12.88 -1.23
CA CYS A 238 -16.17 12.76 -1.49
C CYS A 238 -16.95 13.15 -0.23
N ASP A 239 -18.20 13.57 -0.41
CA ASP A 239 -19.10 13.74 0.72
C ASP A 239 -19.32 12.40 1.44
N ASN A 240 -19.49 12.47 2.77
CA ASN A 240 -19.81 11.29 3.56
C ASN A 240 -21.14 10.66 3.08
N ILE A 241 -21.20 9.33 3.11
CA ILE A 241 -22.43 8.58 2.83
C ILE A 241 -23.57 9.07 3.72
N ARG A 242 -24.69 9.40 3.07
CA ARG A 242 -25.90 9.87 3.73
C ARG A 242 -26.54 8.74 4.53
N MET A 243 -26.24 8.69 5.83
CA MET A 243 -26.79 7.71 6.77
C MET A 243 -27.83 8.33 7.71
N ALA A 244 -29.00 7.70 7.80
CA ALA A 244 -30.06 8.08 8.75
C ALA A 244 -29.60 7.86 10.20
N GLY A 245 -29.73 8.88 11.04
CA GLY A 245 -29.31 8.88 12.45
C GLY A 245 -27.83 9.15 12.69
N ALA A 246 -26.98 9.18 11.64
CA ALA A 246 -25.52 9.34 11.75
C ALA A 246 -24.94 10.52 10.95
N THR A 247 -25.52 10.88 9.80
CA THR A 247 -25.16 12.11 9.08
C THR A 247 -26.38 12.97 8.77
N LEU A 248 -27.58 12.39 8.80
CA LEU A 248 -28.87 13.05 8.58
C LEU A 248 -29.88 12.55 9.62
N PRO A 249 -30.74 13.40 10.18
CA PRO A 249 -31.82 12.94 11.06
C PRO A 249 -32.86 12.10 10.27
N TYR A 250 -33.54 11.19 10.97
CA TYR A 250 -34.60 10.35 10.36
C TYR A 250 -35.79 11.16 9.85
N PHE A 251 -36.14 12.23 10.57
CA PHE A 251 -37.18 13.17 10.21
C PHE A 251 -36.61 14.57 10.17
N ASN A 252 -37.10 15.38 9.23
CA ASN A 252 -36.65 16.75 9.03
C ASN A 252 -37.30 17.64 10.11
N ASN A 253 -36.96 17.42 11.38
CA ASN A 253 -37.38 18.29 12.46
C ASN A 253 -36.45 19.50 12.45
N SER A 254 -37.03 20.67 12.17
CA SER A 254 -36.36 21.97 12.04
C SER A 254 -35.86 22.54 13.37
N SER A 255 -35.25 21.72 14.22
CA SER A 255 -34.54 22.16 15.42
C SER A 255 -33.05 22.18 15.10
N GLU A 256 -32.63 23.28 14.48
CA GLU A 256 -31.22 23.65 14.37
C GLU A 256 -30.59 23.76 15.77
N LEU A 257 -29.33 23.35 15.86
CA LEU A 257 -28.40 23.62 16.97
C LEU A 257 -28.46 22.70 18.21
N GLU A 258 -28.42 21.38 18.02
CA GLU A 258 -27.76 20.51 19.00
C GLU A 258 -26.61 19.76 18.33
N THR A 259 -25.52 19.59 19.09
CA THR A 259 -24.34 18.81 18.70
C THR A 259 -24.83 17.49 18.13
N PHE A 260 -24.46 17.16 16.89
CA PHE A 260 -24.94 15.97 16.21
C PHE A 260 -24.61 14.72 17.03
N GLN A 261 -25.57 14.25 17.84
CA GLN A 261 -25.47 13.00 18.58
C GLN A 261 -26.00 11.89 17.67
N VAL A 262 -25.21 10.84 17.52
CA VAL A 262 -25.56 9.69 16.71
C VAL A 262 -26.73 8.96 17.38
N ASN A 263 -27.94 9.13 16.83
CA ASN A 263 -29.16 8.49 17.31
C ASN A 263 -29.79 7.68 16.18
N LEU A 264 -29.59 6.36 16.23
CA LEU A 264 -30.11 5.43 15.23
C LEU A 264 -31.58 5.07 15.46
N THR A 265 -32.16 5.44 16.61
CA THR A 265 -33.54 5.13 17.00
C THR A 265 -34.50 6.28 16.69
N ALA A 266 -35.65 5.94 16.10
CA ALA A 266 -36.73 6.84 15.70
C ALA A 266 -38.10 6.14 15.84
N ASP A 267 -39.19 6.90 15.82
CA ASP A 267 -40.56 6.35 15.99
C ASP A 267 -40.88 5.21 15.01
N CYS A 268 -40.33 5.29 13.80
CA CYS A 268 -40.54 4.30 12.75
C CYS A 268 -39.80 2.96 12.98
N ASN A 269 -38.75 2.92 13.81
CA ASN A 269 -37.95 1.71 14.07
C ASN A 269 -37.99 1.24 15.54
N MET A 270 -38.57 2.02 16.46
CA MET A 270 -38.76 1.63 17.86
C MET A 270 -39.48 0.29 18.04
N GLY A 271 -40.41 -0.05 17.14
CA GLY A 271 -41.16 -1.30 17.20
C GLY A 271 -40.34 -2.56 16.91
N CYS A 272 -39.10 -2.45 16.42
CA CYS A 272 -38.32 -3.59 15.94
C CYS A 272 -37.17 -4.04 16.88
N ARG A 273 -36.97 -3.39 18.05
CA ARG A 273 -35.88 -3.68 19.02
C ARG A 273 -34.53 -3.93 18.34
N CYS A 274 -34.11 -2.99 17.50
CA CYS A 274 -32.90 -3.14 16.70
C CYS A 274 -31.64 -3.21 17.58
N SER A 275 -30.74 -4.14 17.26
CA SER A 275 -29.41 -4.22 17.87
C SER A 275 -28.48 -3.21 17.21
N PRO A 276 -27.75 -2.39 17.99
CA PRO A 276 -26.75 -1.47 17.43
C PRO A 276 -25.50 -2.19 16.90
N ASN A 277 -25.35 -3.50 17.13
CA ASN A 277 -24.19 -4.28 16.69
C ASN A 277 -24.40 -4.98 15.34
N ASP A 278 -25.64 -5.06 14.86
CA ASP A 278 -25.97 -5.75 13.60
C ASP A 278 -25.91 -4.78 12.42
N ILE A 279 -24.71 -4.61 11.87
CA ILE A 279 -24.45 -3.72 10.72
C ILE A 279 -24.80 -4.46 9.43
N GLU A 280 -25.86 -4.03 8.75
CA GLU A 280 -26.22 -4.53 7.41
C GLU A 280 -26.80 -3.37 6.58
N PRO A 281 -25.95 -2.55 5.94
CA PRO A 281 -26.42 -1.32 5.31
C PRO A 281 -27.44 -1.61 4.21
N VAL A 282 -28.52 -0.83 4.19
CA VAL A 282 -29.56 -0.88 3.15
C VAL A 282 -29.77 0.50 2.56
N CYS A 283 -29.95 0.56 1.24
CA CYS A 283 -30.25 1.78 0.51
C CYS A 283 -31.77 1.92 0.37
N GLY A 284 -32.34 2.96 0.95
CA GLY A 284 -33.74 3.31 0.74
C GLY A 284 -33.97 3.97 -0.62
N ARG A 285 -35.19 3.86 -1.16
CA ARG A 285 -35.58 4.55 -2.41
C ARG A 285 -35.39 6.07 -2.34
N ASN A 286 -35.42 6.65 -1.16
CA ASN A 286 -35.13 8.06 -0.90
C ASN A 286 -33.64 8.43 -1.07
N GLY A 287 -32.76 7.48 -1.42
CA GLY A 287 -31.33 7.72 -1.59
C GLY A 287 -30.57 7.87 -0.27
N ILE A 288 -31.18 7.45 0.85
CA ILE A 288 -30.58 7.47 2.19
C ILE A 288 -30.21 6.03 2.58
N THR A 289 -29.02 5.86 3.15
CA THR A 289 -28.54 4.58 3.67
C THR A 289 -28.97 4.43 5.13
N TYR A 290 -29.46 3.24 5.51
CA TYR A 290 -29.83 2.90 6.88
C TYR A 290 -28.89 1.83 7.41
N PHE A 291 -28.66 1.83 8.73
CA PHE A 291 -27.70 0.95 9.38
C PHE A 291 -28.01 -0.55 9.24
N SER A 292 -29.29 -0.89 9.22
CA SER A 292 -29.79 -2.26 9.05
C SER A 292 -31.21 -2.23 8.46
N PRO A 293 -31.75 -3.37 7.95
CA PRO A 293 -33.16 -3.46 7.57
C PRO A 293 -34.13 -3.12 8.71
N CYS A 294 -33.77 -3.48 9.96
CA CYS A 294 -34.54 -3.16 11.17
C CYS A 294 -34.61 -1.65 11.41
N HIS A 295 -33.46 -0.98 11.30
CA HIS A 295 -33.34 0.47 11.47
C HIS A 295 -34.09 1.26 10.38
N ALA A 296 -34.29 0.66 9.19
CA ALA A 296 -35.18 1.17 8.14
C ALA A 296 -36.69 0.86 8.38
N GLY A 297 -37.01 0.07 9.41
CA GLY A 297 -38.38 -0.34 9.75
C GLY A 297 -39.01 -1.33 8.77
N CYS A 298 -38.20 -2.12 8.05
CA CYS A 298 -38.67 -3.10 7.06
C CYS A 298 -39.15 -4.40 7.75
N ARG A 299 -40.35 -4.88 7.39
CA ARG A 299 -40.93 -6.12 7.93
C ARG A 299 -40.79 -7.34 7.01
N SER A 300 -40.70 -7.11 5.70
CA SER A 300 -40.70 -8.18 4.70
C SER A 300 -39.49 -8.03 3.78
N GLY A 301 -38.66 -9.06 3.70
CA GLY A 301 -37.59 -9.17 2.71
C GLY A 301 -38.00 -10.18 1.63
N ALA A 302 -38.06 -9.76 0.37
CA ALA A 302 -38.37 -10.62 -0.76
C ALA A 302 -37.21 -10.56 -1.76
N GLY A 303 -36.35 -11.58 -1.77
CA GLY A 303 -35.27 -11.69 -2.75
C GLY A 303 -34.38 -12.90 -2.51
N HIS A 304 -33.93 -13.54 -3.59
CA HIS A 304 -32.89 -14.57 -3.58
C HIS A 304 -31.63 -13.98 -4.23
N GLY A 305 -30.53 -13.81 -3.49
CA GLY A 305 -29.21 -13.46 -4.05
C GLY A 305 -28.72 -12.03 -3.78
N LEU A 306 -27.96 -11.47 -4.73
CA LEU A 306 -27.13 -10.23 -4.65
C LEU A 306 -27.89 -8.94 -4.29
N HIS A 307 -29.21 -8.91 -4.52
CA HIS A 307 -30.08 -7.79 -4.20
C HIS A 307 -31.26 -8.29 -3.37
N LEU A 308 -31.10 -8.25 -2.04
CA LEU A 308 -32.23 -8.43 -1.14
C LEU A 308 -33.08 -7.16 -1.22
N ASN A 309 -34.31 -7.37 -1.67
CA ASN A 309 -35.29 -6.33 -1.90
C ASN A 309 -36.23 -6.31 -0.69
N TYR A 310 -36.15 -5.24 0.10
CA TYR A 310 -36.96 -5.06 1.30
C TYR A 310 -38.21 -4.24 0.97
N THR A 311 -39.34 -4.68 1.51
CA THR A 311 -40.65 -4.05 1.38
C THR A 311 -41.23 -3.74 2.76
N SER A 312 -42.26 -2.89 2.78
CA SER A 312 -42.94 -2.46 4.01
C SER A 312 -41.99 -1.81 5.03
N CYS A 313 -41.15 -0.89 4.56
CA CYS A 313 -40.21 -0.12 5.39
C CYS A 313 -40.86 1.15 5.91
N ALA A 314 -41.04 1.26 7.23
CA ALA A 314 -41.73 2.39 7.86
C ALA A 314 -40.92 3.69 7.88
N CYS A 315 -39.59 3.63 7.89
CA CYS A 315 -38.72 4.81 7.95
C CYS A 315 -38.41 5.43 6.58
N ILE A 316 -38.91 4.84 5.49
CA ILE A 316 -38.64 5.30 4.12
C ILE A 316 -39.88 5.98 3.60
N VAL A 317 -39.89 7.30 3.65
CA VAL A 317 -41.01 8.10 3.13
C VAL A 317 -40.83 8.29 1.62
N PRO A 318 -41.77 7.84 0.77
CA PRO A 318 -41.69 8.08 -0.66
C PRO A 318 -41.95 9.56 -0.96
N ASN A 319 -41.02 10.21 -1.67
CA ASN A 319 -41.14 11.62 -2.07
C ASN A 319 -42.11 11.85 -3.26
N VAL A 320 -42.90 10.85 -3.65
CA VAL A 320 -43.82 10.94 -4.79
C VAL A 320 -45.11 10.19 -4.46
N THR A 321 -46.25 10.89 -4.54
CA THR A 321 -47.59 10.32 -4.60
C THR A 321 -47.72 9.50 -5.88
N VAL A 322 -47.38 8.21 -5.83
CA VAL A 322 -47.69 7.27 -6.91
C VAL A 322 -48.81 6.36 -6.42
N SER A 323 -49.89 6.32 -7.21
CA SER A 323 -51.00 5.39 -7.12
C SER A 323 -50.55 3.95 -6.82
N PRO A 324 -51.41 3.14 -6.20
CA PRO A 324 -51.12 1.74 -5.91
C PRO A 324 -51.21 0.93 -7.21
N GLU A 325 -50.25 1.10 -8.12
CA GLU A 325 -50.08 0.16 -9.20
C GLU A 325 -49.33 -1.05 -8.66
N VAL A 326 -49.95 -2.22 -8.82
CA VAL A 326 -49.61 -3.52 -8.24
C VAL A 326 -48.34 -4.10 -8.87
N THR A 327 -47.24 -3.36 -8.75
CA THR A 327 -45.89 -3.90 -8.85
C THR A 327 -45.22 -3.57 -7.52
N ALA A 328 -44.92 -4.59 -6.73
CA ALA A 328 -44.23 -4.44 -5.45
C ALA A 328 -42.78 -4.01 -5.71
N VAL A 329 -42.57 -2.76 -6.11
CA VAL A 329 -41.24 -2.21 -6.33
C VAL A 329 -40.57 -2.09 -4.95
N PRO A 330 -39.37 -2.67 -4.74
CA PRO A 330 -38.71 -2.66 -3.43
C PRO A 330 -38.50 -1.25 -2.88
N LEU A 331 -38.82 -1.05 -1.60
CA LEU A 331 -38.63 0.24 -0.92
C LEU A 331 -37.18 0.44 -0.47
N ALA A 332 -36.45 -0.65 -0.24
CA ALA A 332 -35.02 -0.64 0.02
C ALA A 332 -34.30 -1.82 -0.65
N THR A 333 -33.03 -1.63 -0.95
CA THR A 333 -32.13 -2.64 -1.51
C THR A 333 -30.94 -2.86 -0.57
N SER A 334 -30.39 -4.07 -0.55
CA SER A 334 -29.18 -4.38 0.21
C SER A 334 -27.96 -3.61 -0.32
N GLY A 335 -27.13 -3.13 0.60
CA GLY A 335 -25.92 -2.35 0.32
C GLY A 335 -26.11 -0.84 0.56
N PRO A 336 -25.02 -0.08 0.66
CA PRO A 336 -25.08 1.39 0.74
C PRO A 336 -25.59 1.99 -0.57
N CYS A 337 -26.18 3.18 -0.50
CA CYS A 337 -26.63 3.86 -1.72
C CYS A 337 -25.43 4.26 -2.61
N PRO A 338 -25.50 4.04 -3.94
CA PRO A 338 -24.44 4.44 -4.85
C PRO A 338 -24.39 5.98 -4.90
N GLN A 339 -23.22 6.54 -4.59
CA GLN A 339 -22.94 7.95 -4.74
C GLN A 339 -21.82 8.11 -5.79
N PRO A 340 -22.11 8.63 -7.00
CA PRO A 340 -21.09 8.83 -8.00
C PRO A 340 -20.14 9.94 -7.53
N CYS A 341 -18.91 9.57 -7.18
CA CYS A 341 -17.89 10.54 -6.81
C CYS A 341 -16.99 10.87 -8.00
N LEU A 342 -17.20 12.05 -8.59
CA LEU A 342 -16.39 12.54 -9.71
C LEU A 342 -14.95 12.89 -9.28
N ALA A 343 -14.72 13.18 -8.00
CA ALA A 343 -13.39 13.49 -7.44
C ALA A 343 -12.46 12.26 -7.34
N PHE A 344 -12.98 11.04 -7.52
CA PHE A 344 -12.18 9.82 -7.48
C PHE A 344 -11.14 9.73 -8.61
N ILE A 345 -11.54 10.07 -9.84
CA ILE A 345 -10.65 10.04 -11.01
C ILE A 345 -9.48 11.03 -10.85
N PRO A 346 -9.70 12.33 -10.57
CA PRO A 346 -8.59 13.26 -10.39
C PRO A 346 -7.71 12.89 -9.18
N PHE A 347 -8.28 12.33 -8.10
CA PHE A 347 -7.49 11.82 -6.98
C PHE A 347 -6.53 10.71 -7.44
N MET A 348 -7.02 9.72 -8.20
CA MET A 348 -6.18 8.63 -8.70
C MET A 348 -5.08 9.10 -9.66
N VAL A 349 -5.39 10.06 -10.55
CA VAL A 349 -4.39 10.63 -11.45
C VAL A 349 -3.31 11.38 -10.68
N LEU A 350 -3.70 12.21 -9.69
CA LEU A 350 -2.74 12.94 -8.86
C LEU A 350 -1.89 11.99 -8.02
N LEU A 351 -2.46 10.89 -7.54
CA LEU A 351 -1.75 9.87 -6.78
C LEU A 351 -0.68 9.16 -7.63
N VAL A 352 -0.99 8.82 -8.89
CA VAL A 352 0.02 8.27 -9.82
C VAL A 352 1.13 9.28 -10.09
N CYS A 353 0.78 10.55 -10.32
CA CYS A 353 1.77 11.60 -10.54
C CYS A 353 2.67 11.81 -9.32
N HIS A 354 2.10 11.74 -8.12
CA HIS A 354 2.85 11.79 -6.86
C HIS A 354 3.82 10.60 -6.76
N ASP A 355 3.33 9.37 -6.92
CA ASP A 355 4.13 8.15 -6.75
C ASP A 355 5.25 8.04 -7.80
N PHE A 356 5.04 8.58 -9.00
CA PHE A 356 6.06 8.67 -10.03
C PHE A 356 7.17 9.69 -9.70
N GLY A 357 6.83 10.77 -8.99
CA GLY A 357 7.78 11.83 -8.64
C GLY A 357 8.55 11.58 -7.36
N CYS A 358 8.03 10.74 -6.45
CA CYS A 358 8.56 10.60 -5.10
C CYS A 358 9.49 9.42 -4.85
N LEU A 359 9.43 8.38 -5.69
CA LEU A 359 10.31 7.21 -5.64
C LEU A 359 11.11 7.10 -6.94
#